data_AF-A0A7C7UN15-F1
#
_entry.id   AF-A0A7C7UN15-F1
#
_cell.length_a   1.000
_cell.length_b   1.000
_cell.length_c   1.000
_cell.angle_alpha   90.00
_cell.angle_beta   90.00
_cell.angle_gamma   90.00
#
_symmetry.space_group_name_H-M   'P 1'
#
loop_
_entity.id
_entity.type
_entity.pdbx_description
1 polymer ?
#
loop_
_entity_poly.entity_id
_entity_poly.type
_entity_poly.pdbx_seq_one_letter_code
_entity_poly.pdbx_strand_id
1 'polypeptide(L)' 'MTSLTELYEEIAVCQRCDLAKGRTHTVPGEGPEDAEIMFIGEAPGFHE' A
#
# COMPACT_ATOMS: atom_id res chain seq x y z
N MET A 1 -13.91 -7.32 -9.01
CA MET A 1 -12.80 -6.75 -8.23
C MET A 1 -11.68 -7.77 -8.27
N THR A 2 -10.44 -7.32 -8.41
CA THR A 2 -9.25 -8.20 -8.36
C THR A 2 -8.75 -8.33 -6.94
N SER A 3 -7.91 -9.32 -6.64
CA SER A 3 -7.41 -9.51 -5.26
C SER A 3 -6.57 -8.33 -4.77
N LEU A 4 -5.83 -7.65 -5.65
CA LEU A 4 -5.10 -6.44 -5.26
C LEU A 4 -6.03 -5.29 -4.94
N THR A 5 -7.15 -5.15 -5.67
CA THR A 5 -8.14 -4.10 -5.38
C THR A 5 -8.71 -4.27 -3.97
N GLU A 6 -9.09 -5.50 -3.59
CA GLU A 6 -9.60 -5.81 -2.25
C GLU A 6 -8.54 -5.54 -1.17
N LEU A 7 -7.29 -5.94 -1.42
CA LEU A 7 -6.18 -5.65 -0.52
C LEU A 7 -5.95 -4.13 -0.32
N TYR A 8 -6.09 -3.33 -1.38
CA TYR A 8 -5.91 -1.88 -1.30
C TYR A 8 -6.98 -1.21 -0.44
N GLU A 9 -8.22 -1.70 -0.51
CA GLU A 9 -9.31 -1.24 0.36
C GLU A 9 -9.03 -1.55 1.84
N GLU A 10 -8.50 -2.74 2.14
CA GLU A 10 -8.10 -3.11 3.50
C GLU A 10 -6.93 -2.25 4.01
N ILE A 11 -5.92 -2.01 3.17
CA ILE A 11 -4.77 -1.18 3.54
C ILE A 11 -5.21 0.25 3.85
N ALA A 12 -6.10 0.83 3.05
CA ALA A 12 -6.58 2.22 3.20
C ALA A 12 -7.13 2.50 4.60
N VAL A 13 -7.84 1.54 5.19
CA VAL A 13 -8.47 1.66 6.53
C VAL A 13 -7.63 1.07 7.66
N CYS A 14 -6.42 0.57 7.39
CA CYS A 14 -5.62 -0.14 8.38
C CYS A 14 -5.19 0.73 9.57
N GLN A 15 -5.56 0.33 10.80
CA GLN A 15 -5.21 1.01 12.06
C GLN A 15 -4.34 0.15 12.98
N ARG A 16 -3.61 -0.82 12.42
CA ARG A 16 -2.93 -1.87 13.20
C ARG A 16 -1.63 -1.42 13.90
N CYS A 17 -1.12 -0.23 13.60
CA CYS A 17 0.08 0.32 14.24
C CYS A 17 0.05 1.85 14.29
N ASP A 18 0.99 2.44 15.03
CA ASP A 18 1.06 3.89 15.25
C ASP A 18 1.29 4.72 13.98
N LEU A 19 1.81 4.13 12.90
CA LEU A 19 1.99 4.82 11.62
C LEU A 19 0.67 5.33 11.04
N ALA A 20 -0.45 4.69 11.37
CA ALA A 20 -1.77 5.11 10.94
C ALA A 20 -2.18 6.50 11.47
N LYS A 21 -1.57 6.94 12.58
CA LYS A 21 -1.88 8.21 13.24
C LYS A 21 -1.32 9.42 12.50
N GLY A 22 -0.20 9.24 11.78
CA GLY A 22 0.56 10.33 11.16
C GLY A 22 0.52 10.40 9.64
N ARG A 23 0.02 9.36 8.97
CA ARG A 23 -0.04 9.32 7.50
C ARG A 23 -1.17 10.18 6.95
N THR A 24 -0.95 10.80 5.79
CA THR A 24 -2.02 11.43 5.00
C THR A 24 -2.72 10.42 4.10
N HIS A 25 -1.93 9.54 3.49
CA HIS A 25 -2.39 8.50 2.57
C HIS A 25 -1.67 7.16 2.87
N THR A 26 -2.25 6.07 2.39
CA THR A 26 -1.57 4.77 2.32
C THR A 26 -1.03 4.54 0.93
N VAL A 27 0.12 3.90 0.82
CA VAL A 27 0.77 3.58 -0.46
C VAL A 27 0.90 2.06 -0.57
N PRO A 28 -0.13 1.35 -1.05
CA PRO A 28 -0.13 -0.12 -1.13
C PRO A 28 0.77 -0.68 -2.24
N GLY A 29 1.32 0.19 -3.10
CA GLY A 29 2.07 -0.17 -4.30
C GLY A 29 1.24 -0.02 -5.57
N GLU A 30 1.91 -0.14 -6.72
CA GLU A 30 1.30 -0.09 -8.05
C GLU A 30 2.01 -1.04 -9.01
N GLY A 31 1.30 -1.48 -10.05
CA GLY A 31 1.86 -2.33 -11.10
C GLY A 31 0.87 -3.41 -11.59
N PRO A 32 1.27 -4.19 -12.61
CA PRO A 32 0.46 -5.29 -13.10
C PRO A 32 0.44 -6.45 -12.09
N GLU A 33 -0.72 -7.11 -11.98
CA GLU A 33 -0.92 -8.26 -11.08
C GLU A 33 -0.07 -9.48 -11.44
N ASP A 34 0.29 -9.60 -12.72
CA ASP A 34 1.09 -10.67 -13.30
C ASP A 34 2.55 -10.25 -13.58
N ALA A 35 3.04 -9.21 -12.90
CA ALA A 35 4.44 -8.80 -13.02
C ALA A 35 5.41 -9.95 -12.69
N GLU A 36 6.37 -10.22 -13.57
CA GLU A 36 7.42 -11.22 -13.32
C GLU A 36 8.41 -10.78 -12.23
N ILE A 37 8.54 -9.46 -12.02
CA ILE A 37 9.50 -8.86 -11.10
C ILE A 37 8.77 -7.81 -10.24
N MET A 38 8.97 -7.89 -8.92
CA MET A 38 8.46 -6.94 -7.94
C MET A 38 9.63 -6.27 -7.22
N PHE A 39 9.57 -4.95 -7.07
CA PHE A 39 10.50 -4.17 -6.25
C PHE A 39 9.83 -3.84 -4.91
N ILE A 40 10.57 -4.04 -3.81
CA ILE A 40 10.08 -3.77 -2.45
C ILE A 40 11.05 -2.79 -1.78
N GLY A 41 10.56 -1.59 -1.50
CA GLY A 41 11.28 -0.56 -0.73
C GLY A 41 11.09 -0.73 0.78
N GLU A 42 11.56 0.25 1.56
CA GLU A 42 11.42 0.27 3.02
C GLU A 42 10.03 0.75 3.46
N ALA A 43 9.68 2.00 3.12
CA ALA A 43 8.43 2.66 3.50
C ALA A 43 8.17 3.88 2.60
N PRO A 44 6.94 4.43 2.58
CA PRO A 44 6.64 5.70 1.91
C PRO A 44 7.42 6.86 2.52
N GLY A 45 7.95 7.74 1.68
CA GLY A 45 8.61 8.97 2.07
C GLY A 45 7.62 10.13 2.19
N PHE A 46 8.11 11.36 1.96
CA PHE A 46 7.29 12.56 2.08
C PHE A 46 6.44 12.85 0.82
N HIS A 47 6.87 12.38 -0.35
CA HIS A 47 6.20 12.65 -1.64
C HIS A 47 5.33 11.49 -2.13
N GLU A 48 5.33 10.39 -1.39
CA GLU A 48 4.58 9.16 -1.65
C GLU A 48 3.30 9.11 -0.81
#